data_AF-A0A3B8MKX2-F1
#
_entry.id   AF-A0A3B8MKX2-F1
#
_cell.length_a   1.000
_cell.length_b   1.000
_cell.length_c   1.000
_cell.angle_alpha   90.00
_cell.angle_beta   90.00
_cell.angle_gamma   90.00
#
_symmetry.space_group_name_H-M   'P 1'
#
loop_
_entity.id
_entity.type
_entity.pdbx_description
1 polymer ?
#
loop_
_entity_poly.entity_id
_entity_poly.type
_entity_poly.pdbx_seq_one_letter_code
_entity_poly.pdbx_strand_id
1 'polypeptide(L)' 'MSVPEKVVDRDRLIELVRQGNTPEQIAEMFRVDGSIIRDMIHRLEQNGYYDLLHPQK' A
#
# COMPACT_ATOMS: atom_id res chain seq x y z
N MET A 1 -11.71 -18.20 -13.51
CA MET A 1 -10.89 -18.02 -12.29
C MET A 1 -11.11 -16.59 -11.85
N SER A 2 -11.86 -16.39 -10.77
CA SER A 2 -12.07 -15.06 -10.20
C SER A 2 -10.74 -14.60 -9.61
N VAL A 3 -10.16 -13.55 -10.18
CA VAL A 3 -9.06 -12.81 -9.56
C VAL A 3 -9.59 -12.34 -8.20
N PRO A 4 -9.00 -12.72 -7.06
CA PRO A 4 -9.52 -12.31 -5.77
C PRO A 4 -9.50 -10.78 -5.69
N GLU A 5 -10.68 -10.22 -5.46
CA GLU A 5 -10.85 -8.81 -5.13
C GLU A 5 -9.90 -8.45 -3.99
N LYS A 6 -9.00 -7.50 -4.28
CA LYS A 6 -8.01 -6.88 -3.37
C LYS A 6 -6.96 -7.85 -2.82
N VAL A 7 -5.87 -8.02 -3.57
CA VAL A 7 -4.67 -8.74 -3.10
C VAL A 7 -4.04 -8.08 -1.86
N VAL A 8 -4.29 -6.78 -1.65
CA VAL A 8 -3.85 -6.02 -0.48
C VAL A 8 -5.00 -5.15 0.02
N ASP A 9 -5.36 -5.31 1.29
CA ASP A 9 -6.34 -4.44 1.94
C ASP A 9 -5.79 -3.02 2.11
N ARG A 10 -6.61 -2.01 1.82
CA ARG A 10 -6.19 -0.61 1.85
C ARG A 10 -5.72 -0.19 3.24
N ASP A 11 -6.51 -0.51 4.26
CA ASP A 11 -6.19 -0.12 5.62
C ASP A 11 -4.92 -0.82 6.09
N ARG A 12 -4.70 -2.08 5.66
CA ARG A 12 -3.47 -2.81 5.94
C ARG A 12 -2.25 -2.21 5.25
N LEU A 13 -2.39 -1.75 4.00
CA LEU A 13 -1.33 -1.04 3.28
C LEU A 13 -0.96 0.25 4.02
N ILE A 14 -1.94 1.03 4.48
CA ILE A 14 -1.72 2.27 5.23
C ILE A 14 -0.99 1.97 6.55
N GLU A 15 -1.38 0.94 7.29
CA GLU A 15 -0.68 0.54 8.53
C GLU A 15 0.80 0.21 8.27
N LEU A 16 1.09 -0.57 7.22
CA LEU A 16 2.45 -0.98 6.89
C LEU A 16 3.32 0.20 6.47
N VAL A 17 2.77 1.12 5.68
CA VAL A 17 3.47 2.36 5.30
C VAL A 17 3.73 3.22 6.53
N ARG A 18 2.74 3.38 7.44
CA ARG A 18 2.90 4.13 8.70
C ARG A 18 3.93 3.51 9.65
N GLN A 19 4.12 2.20 9.61
CA GLN A 19 5.17 1.49 10.36
C GLN A 19 6.57 1.72 9.77
N GLY A 20 6.67 2.36 8.60
CA GLY A 20 7.94 2.65 7.91
C GLY A 20 8.39 1.54 6.96
N ASN A 21 7.51 0.60 6.58
CA ASN A 21 7.85 -0.41 5.57
C ASN A 21 7.91 0.22 4.18
N THR A 22 8.88 -0.20 3.37
CA THR A 22 8.96 0.25 1.98
C THR A 22 7.96 -0.50 1.08
N PRO A 23 7.56 0.08 -0.06
CA PRO A 23 6.69 -0.60 -1.02
C PRO A 23 7.19 -1.99 -1.43
N GLU A 24 8.51 -2.18 -1.53
CA GLU A 24 9.15 -3.46 -1.85
C GLU A 24 8.99 -4.51 -0.73
N GLN A 25 9.17 -4.12 0.53
CA GLN A 25 8.97 -5.02 1.67
C GLN A 25 7.51 -5.46 1.77
N ILE A 26 6.60 -4.49 1.58
CA ILE A 26 5.16 -4.75 1.54
C ILE A 26 4.84 -5.72 0.40
N ALA A 27 5.42 -5.51 -0.79
CA ALA A 27 5.19 -6.38 -1.94
C ALA A 27 5.65 -7.83 -1.68
N GLU A 28 6.80 -7.99 -1.03
CA GLU A 28 7.30 -9.30 -0.62
C GLU A 28 6.36 -10.00 0.39
N MET A 29 5.85 -9.25 1.38
CA MET A 29 4.89 -9.77 2.37
C MET A 29 3.60 -10.29 1.73
N PHE A 30 3.10 -9.58 0.71
CA PHE A 30 1.88 -9.96 -0.01
C PHE A 30 2.15 -10.88 -1.22
N ARG A 31 3.41 -11.22 -1.49
CA ARG A 31 3.85 -11.99 -2.68
C ARG A 31 3.32 -11.38 -3.99
N VAL A 32 3.38 -10.07 -4.08
CA VAL A 32 3.00 -9.28 -5.26
C VAL A 32 4.19 -8.55 -5.84
N ASP A 33 4.02 -7.99 -7.03
CA ASP A 33 5.01 -7.12 -7.63
C ASP A 33 5.07 -5.77 -6.90
N GLY A 34 6.28 -5.26 -6.68
CA GLY A 34 6.51 -3.95 -6.03
C GLY A 34 5.83 -2.79 -6.76
N SER A 35 5.66 -2.89 -8.07
CA SER A 35 4.96 -1.90 -8.87
C SER A 35 3.49 -1.81 -8.49
N ILE A 36 2.84 -2.92 -8.15
CA ILE A 36 1.43 -2.94 -7.70
C ILE A 36 1.29 -2.14 -6.40
N ILE A 37 2.21 -2.34 -5.45
CA ILE A 37 2.18 -1.61 -4.18
C ILE A 37 2.44 -0.12 -4.40
N ARG A 38 3.41 0.25 -5.26
CA ARG A 38 3.64 1.66 -5.62
C ARG A 38 2.41 2.31 -6.25
N ASP A 39 1.77 1.63 -7.21
CA ASP A 39 0.54 2.11 -7.84
C ASP A 39 -0.58 2.30 -6.82
N MET A 40 -0.73 1.38 -5.88
CA MET A 40 -1.73 1.50 -4.81
C MET A 40 -1.44 2.69 -3.89
N ILE A 41 -0.18 2.90 -3.50
CA ILE A 41 0.24 4.04 -2.67
C ILE A 41 -0.03 5.35 -3.42
N HIS A 42 0.41 5.48 -4.68
CA HIS A 42 0.15 6.68 -5.48
C HIS A 42 -1.35 6.96 -5.64
N ARG A 43 -2.18 5.93 -5.84
CA ARG A 43 -3.63 6.10 -5.88
C ARG A 43 -4.18 6.59 -4.56
N LEU A 44 -3.67 6.12 -3.43
CA LEU A 44 -4.10 6.57 -2.11
C LEU A 44 -3.73 8.04 -1.88
N GLU A 45 -2.50 8.42 -2.23
CA GLU A 45 -2.05 9.81 -2.17
C GLU A 45 -2.95 10.73 -3.01
N GLN A 46 -3.28 10.33 -4.25
CA GLN A 46 -4.19 11.09 -5.12
C GLN A 46 -5.63 11.18 -4.60
N ASN A 47 -6.08 10.20 -3.81
CA ASN A 47 -7.40 10.18 -3.19
C ASN A 47 -7.46 10.92 -1.84
N GLY A 48 -6.42 11.67 -1.47
CA GLY A 48 -6.38 12.46 -0.24
C GLY A 48 -5.95 11.67 1.01
N TYR A 49 -5.41 10.46 0.85
CA TYR A 49 -4.84 9.68 1.96
C TYR A 49 -3.35 10.00 2.19
N TYR A 50 -2.82 11.05 1.55
CA TYR A 50 -1.41 11.45 1.68
C TYR A 50 -1.02 11.68 3.15
N ASP A 51 -1.82 12.44 3.91
CA ASP A 51 -1.58 12.70 5.34
C ASP A 51 -1.62 11.43 6.22
N LEU A 52 -2.34 10.39 5.77
CA LEU A 52 -2.42 9.11 6.48
C LEU A 52 -1.22 8.22 6.20
N LEU A 53 -0.60 8.36 5.01
CA LEU A 53 0.60 7.62 4.62
C LEU A 53 1.87 8.29 5.15
N HIS A 54 1.88 9.62 5.22
CA HIS A 54 3.00 10.42 5.70
C HIS A 54 2.57 11.27 6.91
N PRO A 55 2.32 10.65 8.08
CA PRO A 55 1.96 11.42 9.27
C PRO A 55 3.11 12.37 9.61
N GLN A 56 2.88 13.68 9.47
CA GLN A 56 3.81 14.72 9.92
C GLN A 56 4.05 14.52 11.42
N LYS A 57 5.31 14.22 11.77
CA LYS A 57 5.75 14.06 13.17
C LYS A 57 5.70 15.39 13.92
#